data_AF-A0A660YZC4-F1
#
_entry.id   AF-A0A660YZC4-F1
#
_cell.length_a   1.000
_cell.length_b   1.000
_cell.length_c   1.000
_cell.angle_alpha   90.00
_cell.angle_beta   90.00
_cell.angle_gamma   90.00
#
_symmetry.space_group_name_H-M   'P 1'
#
loop_
_entity.id
_entity.type
_entity.pdbx_description
1 polymer ?
#
loop_
_entity_poly.entity_id
_entity_poly.type
_entity_poly.pdbx_seq_one_letter_code
_entity_poly.pdbx_strand_id
1 'polypeptide(L)'
;MSLFKDVLNLWRSDDLLSQAWNESYKMLQLSREMFIQSVTMLRKQSKEKTLIALKKRDREINEFQRDIRRKVMTHLVLQEDSTDIPNGLVLVNIVVDIERLGDYCKNILDLAISTPKTFKTEKVSEDLKIIEDEVITRFDQTMEALHSQDSEVAQELITTHRKMVAKTSDKLVDKILKGKITFNSESKAVTVAIYARYLK
;
A
#
# COMPACT_ATOMS: atom_id res chain seq x y z
N MET A 1 6.61 -8.92 42.61
CA MET A 1 6.81 -7.91 41.55
C MET A 1 6.99 -6.57 42.24
N SER A 2 7.90 -5.72 41.76
CA SER A 2 8.22 -4.45 42.42
C SER A 2 7.31 -3.36 41.85
N LEU A 3 6.64 -2.60 42.71
CA LEU A 3 5.77 -1.46 42.36
C LEU A 3 6.41 -0.53 41.33
N PHE A 4 7.74 -0.36 41.36
CA PHE A 4 8.47 0.44 40.38
C PHE A 4 8.45 -0.16 38.96
N LYS A 5 8.55 -1.48 38.84
CA LYS A 5 8.40 -2.16 37.54
C LYS A 5 6.96 -2.05 37.03
N ASP A 6 5.98 -2.12 37.91
CA ASP A 6 4.56 -2.09 37.53
C ASP A 6 4.15 -0.68 37.07
N VAL A 7 4.57 0.37 37.78
CA VAL A 7 4.39 1.78 37.36
C VAL A 7 5.14 2.08 36.05
N LEU A 8 6.36 1.58 35.89
CA LEU A 8 7.16 1.79 34.69
C LEU A 8 6.59 1.01 33.47
N ASN A 9 5.94 -0.13 33.71
CA ASN A 9 5.24 -0.89 32.68
C ASN A 9 3.95 -0.20 32.22
N LEU A 10 3.16 0.34 33.15
CA LEU A 10 1.96 1.13 32.84
C LEU A 10 2.30 2.41 32.05
N TRP A 11 3.33 3.13 32.46
CA TRP A 11 3.76 4.33 31.73
C TRP A 11 4.29 4.01 30.33
N ARG A 12 4.97 2.87 30.17
CA ARG A 12 5.40 2.38 28.85
C ARG A 12 4.22 1.94 27.99
N SER A 13 3.22 1.27 28.56
CA SER A 13 2.08 0.78 27.77
C SER A 13 1.29 1.92 27.15
N ASP A 14 1.01 3.01 27.89
CA ASP A 14 0.31 4.18 27.33
C ASP A 14 1.03 4.80 26.12
N ASP A 15 2.36 4.72 26.11
CA ASP A 15 3.20 5.19 25.01
C ASP A 15 3.26 4.19 23.82
N LEU A 16 3.10 2.89 24.04
CA LEU A 16 3.24 1.85 23.00
C LEU A 16 2.21 1.96 21.87
N LEU A 17 0.95 2.27 22.19
CA LEU A 17 -0.10 2.38 21.16
C LEU A 17 0.14 3.62 20.28
N SER A 18 0.58 4.73 20.90
CA SER A 18 0.98 5.95 20.19
C SER A 18 2.21 5.72 19.31
N GLN A 19 3.22 4.99 19.79
CA GLN A 19 4.36 4.57 18.98
C GLN A 19 3.94 3.70 17.79
N ALA A 20 3.08 2.71 18.03
CA ALA A 20 2.55 1.82 17.00
C ALA A 20 1.82 2.60 15.89
N TRP A 21 1.03 3.61 16.26
CA TRP A 21 0.36 4.50 15.30
C TRP A 21 1.34 5.33 14.46
N ASN A 22 2.34 5.94 15.10
CA ASN A 22 3.35 6.72 14.39
C ASN A 22 4.19 5.85 13.44
N GLU A 23 4.46 4.61 13.83
CA GLU A 23 5.16 3.65 12.98
C GLU A 23 4.31 3.14 11.82
N SER A 24 3.00 2.93 12.00
CA SER A 24 2.11 2.57 10.87
C SER A 24 2.06 3.69 9.84
N TYR A 25 2.08 4.95 10.26
CA TYR A 25 2.15 6.09 9.35
C TYR A 25 3.46 6.09 8.54
N LYS A 26 4.61 5.86 9.21
CA LYS A 26 5.91 5.70 8.53
C LYS A 26 5.90 4.51 7.56
N MET A 27 5.30 3.39 7.97
CA MET A 27 5.17 2.20 7.14
C MET A 27 4.37 2.50 5.86
N LEU A 28 3.27 3.26 5.96
CA LEU A 28 2.50 3.69 4.78
C LEU A 28 3.32 4.61 3.87
N GLN A 29 4.08 5.55 4.43
CA GLN A 29 4.97 6.41 3.65
C GLN A 29 6.01 5.58 2.88
N LEU A 30 6.60 4.56 3.51
CA LEU A 30 7.52 3.64 2.84
C LEU A 30 6.84 2.86 1.71
N SER A 31 5.62 2.36 1.93
CA SER A 31 4.84 1.69 0.88
C SER A 31 4.54 2.62 -0.31
N ARG A 32 4.23 3.89 -0.05
CA ARG A 32 4.07 4.92 -1.11
C ARG A 32 5.37 5.13 -1.90
N GLU A 33 6.50 5.29 -1.21
CA GLU A 33 7.82 5.42 -1.87
C GLU A 33 8.14 4.19 -2.73
N MET A 34 7.79 3.00 -2.23
CA MET A 34 7.99 1.73 -2.91
C MET A 34 7.12 1.62 -4.16
N PHE A 35 5.87 2.07 -4.08
CA PHE A 35 4.94 2.14 -5.21
C PHE A 35 5.42 3.10 -6.30
N ILE A 36 5.81 4.33 -5.94
CA ILE A 36 6.30 5.31 -6.92
C ILE A 36 7.55 4.78 -7.65
N GLN A 37 8.44 4.09 -6.92
CA GLN A 37 9.63 3.48 -7.51
C GLN A 37 9.30 2.31 -8.43
N SER A 38 8.34 1.43 -8.07
CA SER A 38 7.93 0.31 -8.93
C SER A 38 7.29 0.80 -10.23
N VAL A 39 6.41 1.80 -10.16
CA VAL A 39 5.82 2.48 -11.32
C VAL A 39 6.91 3.16 -12.17
N THR A 40 7.86 3.85 -11.54
CA THR A 40 8.98 4.48 -12.26
C THR A 40 9.85 3.46 -12.99
N MET A 41 10.10 2.30 -12.37
CA MET A 41 10.85 1.21 -12.97
C MET A 41 10.16 0.67 -14.22
N LEU A 42 8.83 0.48 -14.16
CA LEU A 42 8.01 0.08 -15.31
C LEU A 42 8.06 1.12 -16.45
N ARG A 43 8.01 2.41 -16.10
CA ARG A 43 7.97 3.53 -17.07
C ARG A 43 9.31 3.84 -17.74
N LYS A 44 10.43 3.72 -17.01
CA LYS A 44 11.75 4.20 -17.47
C LYS A 44 12.82 3.12 -17.60
N GLN A 45 12.57 1.89 -17.14
CA GLN A 45 13.59 0.84 -16.96
C GLN A 45 14.82 1.36 -16.20
N SER A 46 14.77 1.25 -14.87
CA SER A 46 15.87 1.69 -14.04
C SER A 46 16.86 0.55 -13.72
N LYS A 47 18.09 0.93 -13.34
CA LYS A 47 19.22 0.02 -13.09
C LYS A 47 19.01 -0.87 -11.86
N GLU A 48 19.83 -1.92 -11.76
CA GLU A 48 19.94 -2.89 -10.66
C GLU A 48 19.89 -2.28 -9.24
N LYS A 49 20.42 -1.06 -9.06
CA LYS A 49 20.39 -0.35 -7.76
C LYS A 49 18.97 -0.10 -7.22
N THR A 50 18.00 0.18 -8.08
CA THR A 50 16.60 0.40 -7.67
C THR A 50 15.97 -0.90 -7.19
N LEU A 51 16.28 -2.03 -7.83
CA LEU A 51 15.80 -3.35 -7.40
C LEU A 51 16.31 -3.70 -5.99
N ILE A 52 17.59 -3.44 -5.71
CA ILE A 52 18.17 -3.66 -4.38
C ILE A 52 17.49 -2.76 -3.33
N ALA A 53 17.27 -1.48 -3.67
CA ALA A 53 16.59 -0.54 -2.77
C ALA A 53 15.15 -1.00 -2.45
N LEU A 54 14.38 -1.41 -3.47
CA LEU A 54 13.02 -1.93 -3.29
C LEU A 54 12.97 -3.19 -2.41
N LYS A 55 13.87 -4.15 -2.63
CA LYS A 55 13.98 -5.35 -1.78
C LYS A 55 14.33 -5.01 -0.32
N LYS A 56 15.12 -3.96 -0.09
CA LYS A 56 15.42 -3.48 1.26
C LYS A 56 14.18 -2.86 1.90
N ARG A 57 13.45 -2.00 1.18
CA ARG A 57 12.22 -1.36 1.67
C ARG A 57 11.16 -2.38 2.06
N ASP A 58 11.00 -3.45 1.29
CA ASP A 58 10.08 -4.53 1.63
C ASP A 58 10.42 -5.23 2.96
N ARG A 59 11.71 -5.47 3.22
CA ARG A 59 12.15 -6.02 4.51
C ARG A 59 11.86 -5.04 5.65
N GLU A 60 12.12 -3.75 5.44
CA GLU A 60 11.79 -2.70 6.42
C GLU A 60 10.28 -2.70 6.74
N ILE A 61 9.40 -2.80 5.73
CA ILE A 61 7.93 -2.90 5.91
C ILE A 61 7.55 -4.14 6.74
N ASN A 62 8.13 -5.29 6.44
CA ASN A 62 7.89 -6.53 7.19
C ASN A 62 8.36 -6.44 8.66
N GLU A 63 9.48 -5.76 8.90
CA GLU A 63 9.99 -5.52 10.26
C GLU A 63 9.05 -4.58 11.03
N PHE A 64 8.59 -3.49 10.42
CA PHE A 64 7.58 -2.60 10.99
C PHE A 64 6.30 -3.36 11.34
N GLN A 65 5.80 -4.21 10.43
CA GLN A 65 4.59 -5.00 10.66
C GLN A 65 4.70 -5.87 11.92
N ARG A 66 5.81 -6.58 12.07
CA ARG A 66 6.07 -7.43 13.24
C ARG A 66 6.20 -6.64 14.52
N ASP A 67 6.88 -5.49 14.46
CA ASP A 67 7.12 -4.66 15.63
C ASP A 67 5.86 -3.95 16.12
N ILE A 68 5.08 -3.36 15.21
CA ILE A 68 3.80 -2.73 15.53
C ILE A 68 2.84 -3.75 16.15
N ARG A 69 2.71 -4.95 15.56
CA ARG A 69 1.85 -6.02 16.14
C ARG A 69 2.29 -6.41 17.54
N ARG A 70 3.60 -6.46 17.81
CA ARG A 70 4.13 -6.72 19.15
C ARG A 70 3.74 -5.60 20.11
N LYS A 71 3.97 -4.33 19.74
CA LYS A 71 3.63 -3.18 20.57
C LYS A 71 2.14 -3.14 20.92
N VAL A 72 1.27 -3.33 19.93
CA VAL A 72 -0.19 -3.38 20.15
C VAL A 72 -0.56 -4.53 21.08
N MET A 73 -0.08 -5.75 20.83
CA MET A 73 -0.38 -6.89 21.69
C MET A 73 0.12 -6.68 23.13
N THR A 74 1.33 -6.15 23.30
CA THR A 74 1.87 -5.84 24.63
C THR A 74 1.04 -4.78 25.35
N HIS A 75 0.62 -3.73 24.65
CA HIS A 75 -0.29 -2.73 25.20
C HIS A 75 -1.61 -3.37 25.68
N LEU A 76 -2.27 -4.16 24.82
CA LEU A 76 -3.55 -4.80 25.15
C LEU A 76 -3.47 -5.82 26.29
N VAL A 77 -2.32 -6.46 26.50
CA VAL A 77 -2.11 -7.42 27.61
C VAL A 77 -1.82 -6.72 28.93
N LEU A 78 -1.21 -5.53 28.90
CA LEU A 78 -0.81 -4.80 30.10
C LEU A 78 -1.89 -3.83 30.60
N GLN A 79 -2.79 -3.37 29.73
CA GLN A 79 -3.90 -2.52 30.13
C GLN A 79 -5.00 -3.34 30.80
N GLU A 80 -5.45 -2.88 31.97
CA GLU A 80 -6.58 -3.49 32.69
C GLU A 80 -7.94 -3.09 32.09
N ASP A 81 -7.99 -1.96 31.37
CA ASP A 81 -9.19 -1.49 30.69
C ASP A 81 -9.26 -1.99 29.24
N SER A 82 -10.45 -2.45 28.85
CA SER A 82 -10.75 -3.04 27.55
C SER A 82 -11.08 -2.01 26.45
N THR A 83 -11.11 -0.72 26.81
CA THR A 83 -11.50 0.40 25.94
C THR A 83 -10.64 0.52 24.68
N ASP A 84 -9.35 0.16 24.74
CA ASP A 84 -8.42 0.27 23.61
C ASP A 84 -8.35 -0.99 22.71
N ILE A 85 -9.03 -2.08 23.08
CA ILE A 85 -9.04 -3.32 22.28
C ILE A 85 -9.51 -3.09 20.84
N PRO A 86 -10.64 -2.40 20.58
CA PRO A 86 -11.10 -2.18 19.21
C PRO A 86 -10.08 -1.40 18.37
N ASN A 87 -9.51 -0.33 18.93
CA ASN A 87 -8.55 0.53 18.23
C ASN A 87 -7.24 -0.22 17.92
N GLY A 88 -6.74 -1.00 18.88
CA GLY A 88 -5.58 -1.86 18.68
C GLY A 88 -5.79 -2.89 17.57
N LEU A 89 -6.97 -3.54 17.52
CA LEU A 89 -7.30 -4.50 16.47
C LEU A 89 -7.42 -3.85 15.09
N VAL A 90 -8.01 -2.65 15.00
CA VAL A 90 -8.06 -1.87 13.76
C VAL A 90 -6.65 -1.55 13.26
N LEU A 91 -5.76 -1.09 14.14
CA LEU A 91 -4.37 -0.79 13.79
C LEU A 91 -3.62 -2.02 13.27
N VAL A 92 -3.82 -3.19 13.89
CA VAL A 92 -3.23 -4.46 13.40
C VAL A 92 -3.71 -4.80 12.00
N ASN A 93 -4.99 -4.58 11.68
CA ASN A 93 -5.52 -4.83 10.33
C ASN A 93 -4.95 -3.85 9.31
N ILE A 94 -4.88 -2.56 9.63
CA ILE A 94 -4.26 -1.54 8.77
C ILE A 94 -2.83 -1.94 8.40
N VAL A 95 -2.04 -2.37 9.38
CA VAL A 95 -0.65 -2.76 9.18
C VAL A 95 -0.52 -4.00 8.28
N VAL A 96 -1.45 -4.96 8.36
CA VAL A 96 -1.52 -6.09 7.42
C VAL A 96 -1.83 -5.60 6.00
N ASP A 97 -2.74 -4.65 5.84
CA ASP A 97 -3.07 -4.10 4.53
C ASP A 97 -1.93 -3.27 3.93
N ILE A 98 -1.16 -2.54 4.75
CA ILE A 98 0.04 -1.82 4.29
C ILE A 98 1.13 -2.79 3.82
N GLU A 99 1.29 -3.94 4.47
CA GLU A 99 2.22 -4.99 4.04
C GLU A 99 1.82 -5.58 2.69
N ARG A 100 0.52 -5.85 2.48
CA ARG A 100 -0.01 -6.28 1.18
C ARG A 100 0.24 -5.29 0.05
N LEU A 101 0.19 -3.97 0.32
CA LEU A 101 0.60 -2.96 -0.67
C LEU A 101 2.04 -3.19 -1.13
N GLY A 102 2.90 -3.66 -0.24
CA GLY A 102 4.27 -4.01 -0.56
C GLY A 102 4.39 -5.16 -1.56
N ASP A 103 3.56 -6.19 -1.41
CA ASP A 103 3.48 -7.29 -2.37
C ASP A 103 2.95 -6.83 -3.74
N TYR A 104 1.96 -5.93 -3.79
CA TYR A 104 1.54 -5.32 -5.05
C TYR A 104 2.67 -4.53 -5.72
N CYS A 105 3.49 -3.83 -4.95
CA CYS A 105 4.67 -3.14 -5.48
C CYS A 105 5.71 -4.11 -6.06
N LYS A 106 5.94 -5.27 -5.42
CA LYS A 106 6.79 -6.34 -5.97
C LYS A 106 6.22 -6.88 -7.28
N ASN A 107 4.91 -7.11 -7.33
CA ASN A 107 4.25 -7.60 -8.54
C ASN A 107 4.44 -6.62 -9.72
N ILE A 108 4.33 -5.31 -9.47
CA ILE A 108 4.61 -4.27 -10.49
C ILE A 108 6.10 -4.28 -10.88
N LEU A 109 7.01 -4.47 -9.93
CA LEU A 109 8.44 -4.56 -10.18
C LEU A 109 8.81 -5.78 -11.03
N ASP A 110 8.26 -6.95 -10.72
CA ASP A 110 8.48 -8.18 -11.47
C ASP A 110 7.92 -8.06 -12.89
N LEU A 111 6.78 -7.37 -13.05
CA LEU A 111 6.24 -7.00 -14.35
C LEU A 111 7.20 -6.07 -15.12
N ALA A 112 7.80 -5.08 -14.45
CA ALA A 112 8.79 -4.19 -15.05
C ALA A 112 10.05 -4.92 -15.51
N ILE A 113 10.54 -5.89 -14.73
CA ILE A 113 11.69 -6.74 -15.09
C ILE A 113 11.36 -7.62 -16.29
N SER A 114 10.15 -8.20 -16.32
CA SER A 114 9.69 -9.10 -17.37
C SER A 114 9.30 -8.36 -18.67
N THR A 115 9.19 -7.03 -18.62
CA THR A 115 8.81 -6.20 -19.79
C THR A 115 10.06 -5.55 -20.40
N PRO A 116 10.56 -6.04 -21.55
CA PRO A 116 11.85 -5.62 -22.11
C PRO A 116 11.85 -4.21 -22.70
N LYS A 117 10.72 -3.49 -22.73
CA LYS A 117 10.63 -2.10 -23.21
C LYS A 117 9.97 -1.20 -22.17
N THR A 118 10.29 0.10 -22.21
CA THR A 118 9.62 1.11 -21.38
C THR A 118 8.11 1.08 -21.59
N PHE A 119 7.34 1.04 -20.50
CA PHE A 119 5.89 0.99 -20.54
C PHE A 119 5.28 2.26 -19.95
N LYS A 120 4.84 3.15 -20.84
CA LYS A 120 4.20 4.43 -20.47
C LYS A 120 2.70 4.33 -20.68
N THR A 121 1.93 4.39 -19.60
CA THR A 121 0.46 4.23 -19.60
C THR A 121 -0.23 5.18 -20.57
N GLU A 122 0.20 6.45 -20.63
CA GLU A 122 -0.34 7.48 -21.52
C GLU A 122 -0.14 7.18 -23.01
N LYS A 123 0.79 6.28 -23.36
CA LYS A 123 1.03 5.83 -24.75
C LYS A 123 0.32 4.53 -25.08
N VAL A 124 -0.39 3.95 -24.11
CA VAL A 124 -0.92 2.59 -24.18
C VAL A 124 -2.43 2.60 -24.07
N SER A 125 -2.98 3.26 -23.04
CA SER A 125 -4.41 3.32 -22.78
C SER A 125 -4.72 4.49 -21.85
N GLU A 126 -5.66 5.35 -22.24
CA GLU A 126 -6.13 6.45 -21.40
C GLU A 126 -6.78 5.91 -20.10
N ASP A 127 -7.58 4.84 -20.20
CA ASP A 127 -8.18 4.16 -19.05
C ASP A 127 -7.09 3.72 -18.04
N LEU A 128 -5.95 3.20 -18.53
CA LEU A 128 -4.86 2.73 -17.67
C LEU A 128 -4.11 3.88 -16.99
N LYS A 129 -3.90 4.97 -17.73
CA LYS A 129 -3.28 6.19 -17.21
C LYS A 129 -4.13 6.80 -16.10
N ILE A 130 -5.44 6.90 -16.31
CA ILE A 130 -6.39 7.39 -15.31
C ILE A 130 -6.30 6.58 -14.02
N ILE A 131 -6.24 5.24 -14.11
CA ILE A 131 -6.10 4.39 -12.93
C ILE A 131 -4.75 4.60 -12.24
N GLU A 132 -3.64 4.67 -12.99
CA GLU A 132 -2.30 4.91 -12.43
C GLU A 132 -2.25 6.23 -11.65
N ASP A 133 -2.71 7.32 -12.26
CA ASP A 133 -2.71 8.66 -11.65
C ASP A 133 -3.63 8.72 -10.42
N GLU A 134 -4.80 8.06 -10.49
CA GLU A 134 -5.74 7.94 -9.38
C GLU A 134 -5.14 7.19 -8.19
N VAL A 135 -4.46 6.05 -8.42
CA VAL A 135 -3.83 5.27 -7.34
C VAL A 135 -2.68 6.05 -6.70
N ILE A 136 -1.86 6.75 -7.49
CA ILE A 136 -0.81 7.64 -6.97
C ILE A 136 -1.42 8.69 -6.04
N THR A 137 -2.48 9.37 -6.48
CA THR A 137 -3.15 10.42 -5.70
C THR A 137 -3.77 9.86 -4.41
N ARG A 138 -4.34 8.65 -4.47
CA ARG A 138 -4.96 7.99 -3.31
C ARG A 138 -3.98 7.67 -2.18
N PHE A 139 -2.72 7.42 -2.47
CA PHE A 139 -1.71 7.28 -1.40
C PHE A 139 -1.63 8.55 -0.57
N ASP A 140 -1.55 9.71 -1.23
CA ASP A 140 -1.47 11.02 -0.55
C ASP A 140 -2.74 11.31 0.25
N GLN A 141 -3.91 11.09 -0.34
CA GLN A 141 -5.20 11.30 0.33
C GLN A 141 -5.42 10.34 1.51
N THR A 142 -4.95 9.09 1.41
CA THR A 142 -5.05 8.12 2.51
C THR A 142 -4.12 8.49 3.66
N MET A 143 -2.90 8.96 3.35
CA MET A 143 -1.99 9.49 4.36
C MET A 143 -2.59 10.72 5.06
N GLU A 144 -3.19 11.64 4.30
CA GLU A 144 -3.89 12.80 4.85
C GLU A 144 -5.04 12.38 5.77
N ALA A 145 -5.93 11.49 5.31
CA ALA A 145 -7.05 11.01 6.12
C ALA A 145 -6.61 10.32 7.42
N LEU A 146 -5.51 9.56 7.38
CA LEU A 146 -4.95 8.93 8.59
C LEU A 146 -4.33 9.96 9.53
N HIS A 147 -3.65 10.98 9.01
CA HIS A 147 -3.03 12.02 9.82
C HIS A 147 -4.06 12.95 10.46
N SER A 148 -5.06 13.39 9.69
CA SER A 148 -6.12 14.31 10.16
C SER A 148 -7.25 13.59 10.91
N GLN A 149 -7.32 12.26 10.83
CA GLN A 149 -8.45 11.45 11.32
C GLN A 149 -9.80 11.89 10.73
N ASP A 150 -9.78 12.41 9.49
CA ASP A 150 -10.95 12.93 8.81
C ASP A 150 -11.78 11.80 8.18
N SER A 151 -12.95 11.54 8.78
CA SER A 151 -13.87 10.51 8.31
C SER A 151 -14.54 10.85 6.98
N GLU A 152 -14.69 12.14 6.63
CA GLU A 152 -15.30 12.54 5.37
C GLU A 152 -14.36 12.23 4.20
N VAL A 153 -13.06 12.56 4.34
CA VAL A 153 -12.03 12.20 3.36
C VAL A 153 -11.96 10.68 3.18
N ALA A 154 -11.99 9.92 4.28
CA ALA A 154 -11.99 8.46 4.21
C ALA A 154 -13.24 7.90 3.48
N GLN A 155 -14.43 8.46 3.76
CA GLN A 155 -15.66 8.04 3.13
C GLN A 155 -15.70 8.39 1.63
N GLU A 156 -15.17 9.56 1.25
CA GLU A 156 -15.02 9.95 -0.14
C GLU A 156 -14.10 8.97 -0.88
N LEU A 157 -12.94 8.62 -0.30
CA LEU A 157 -12.00 7.66 -0.86
C LEU A 157 -12.67 6.29 -1.12
N ILE A 158 -13.41 5.76 -0.16
CA ILE A 158 -14.13 4.48 -0.31
C ILE A 158 -15.15 4.56 -1.45
N THR A 159 -15.93 5.63 -1.50
CA THR A 159 -17.03 5.80 -2.47
C THR A 159 -16.50 5.94 -3.90
N THR A 160 -15.46 6.75 -4.06
CA THR A 160 -14.85 7.05 -5.36
C THR A 160 -14.00 5.88 -5.89
N HIS A 161 -13.40 5.08 -5.01
CA HIS A 161 -12.55 3.92 -5.39
C HIS A 161 -13.26 2.97 -6.35
N ARG A 162 -14.51 2.61 -6.05
CA ARG A 162 -15.28 1.68 -6.87
C ARG A 162 -15.44 2.17 -8.31
N LYS A 163 -15.64 3.49 -8.48
CA LYS A 163 -15.89 4.09 -9.79
C LYS A 163 -14.59 4.34 -10.55
N MET A 164 -13.60 4.96 -9.89
CA MET A 164 -12.39 5.47 -10.52
C MET A 164 -11.37 4.37 -10.80
N VAL A 165 -11.22 3.41 -9.88
CA VAL A 165 -10.22 2.34 -9.96
C VAL A 165 -10.87 1.03 -10.37
N ALA A 166 -11.73 0.46 -9.51
CA ALA A 166 -12.21 -0.92 -9.68
C ALA A 166 -12.99 -1.14 -10.98
N LYS A 167 -14.00 -0.30 -11.26
CA LYS A 167 -14.80 -0.40 -12.49
C LYS A 167 -13.99 -0.08 -13.74
N THR A 168 -13.05 0.87 -13.68
CA THR A 168 -12.21 1.24 -14.82
C THR A 168 -11.25 0.10 -15.17
N SER A 169 -10.61 -0.49 -14.16
CA SER A 169 -9.75 -1.67 -14.30
C SER A 169 -10.52 -2.86 -14.89
N ASP A 170 -11.68 -3.21 -14.31
CA ASP A 170 -12.49 -4.33 -14.79
C ASP A 170 -12.97 -4.12 -16.24
N LYS A 171 -13.40 -2.91 -16.58
CA LYS A 171 -13.80 -2.56 -17.95
C LYS A 171 -12.64 -2.66 -18.93
N LEU A 172 -11.47 -2.17 -18.56
CA LEU A 172 -10.28 -2.23 -19.41
C LEU A 172 -9.90 -3.69 -19.69
N VAL A 173 -9.83 -4.53 -18.64
CA VAL A 173 -9.53 -5.96 -18.78
C VAL A 173 -10.60 -6.68 -19.62
N ASP A 174 -11.89 -6.42 -19.38
CA ASP A 174 -13.00 -7.01 -20.16
C ASP A 174 -12.94 -6.63 -21.64
N LYS A 175 -12.62 -5.36 -21.96
CA LYS A 175 -12.44 -4.90 -23.35
C LYS A 175 -11.30 -5.64 -24.05
N ILE A 176 -10.20 -5.90 -23.35
CA ILE A 176 -9.05 -6.64 -23.89
C ILE A 176 -9.44 -8.10 -24.16
N LEU A 177 -10.05 -8.77 -23.18
CA LEU A 177 -10.47 -10.17 -23.30
C LEU A 177 -11.49 -10.39 -24.42
N LYS A 178 -12.39 -9.43 -24.66
CA LYS A 178 -13.38 -9.48 -25.74
C LYS A 178 -12.84 -9.03 -27.10
N GLY A 179 -11.56 -8.68 -27.20
CA GLY A 179 -10.95 -8.17 -28.44
C GLY A 179 -11.46 -6.79 -28.88
N LYS A 180 -12.13 -6.05 -28.00
CA LYS A 180 -12.62 -4.68 -28.27
C LYS A 180 -11.50 -3.65 -28.26
N ILE A 181 -10.42 -3.94 -27.53
CA ILE A 181 -9.15 -3.22 -27.60
C ILE A 181 -8.10 -4.24 -28.02
N THR A 182 -7.36 -3.93 -29.07
CA THR A 182 -6.25 -4.75 -29.55
C THR A 182 -4.95 -3.98 -29.43
N PHE A 183 -3.87 -4.73 -29.16
CA PHE A 183 -2.53 -4.19 -29.13
C PHE A 183 -1.71 -4.83 -30.24
N ASN A 184 -0.70 -4.12 -30.72
CA ASN A 184 0.23 -4.60 -31.74
C ASN A 184 1.16 -5.75 -31.27
N SER A 185 1.01 -6.20 -30.02
CA SER A 185 1.78 -7.29 -29.43
C SER A 185 0.99 -7.92 -28.29
N GLU A 186 0.97 -9.25 -28.25
CA GLU A 186 0.37 -10.04 -27.17
C GLU A 186 0.99 -9.70 -25.82
N SER A 187 2.31 -9.55 -25.77
CA SER A 187 3.03 -9.11 -24.57
C SER A 187 2.50 -7.77 -24.05
N LYS A 188 2.21 -6.81 -24.95
CA LYS A 188 1.63 -5.52 -24.55
C LYS A 188 0.22 -5.65 -23.98
N ALA A 189 -0.62 -6.50 -24.58
CA ALA A 189 -1.96 -6.79 -24.07
C ALA A 189 -1.91 -7.40 -22.67
N VAL A 190 -1.03 -8.39 -22.46
CA VAL A 190 -0.80 -9.06 -21.17
C VAL A 190 -0.30 -8.07 -20.13
N THR A 191 0.72 -7.26 -20.45
CA THR A 191 1.25 -6.24 -19.52
C THR A 191 0.17 -5.25 -19.11
N VAL A 192 -0.68 -4.77 -20.03
CA VAL A 192 -1.79 -3.86 -19.71
C VAL A 192 -2.78 -4.52 -18.75
N ALA A 193 -3.22 -5.74 -19.07
CA ALA A 193 -4.23 -6.43 -18.27
C ALA A 193 -3.70 -6.73 -16.86
N ILE A 194 -2.48 -7.25 -16.73
CA ILE A 194 -1.86 -7.54 -15.45
C ILE A 194 -1.65 -6.25 -14.65
N TYR A 195 -1.11 -5.20 -15.26
CA TYR A 195 -0.86 -3.95 -14.55
C TYR A 195 -2.15 -3.28 -14.07
N ALA A 196 -3.20 -3.27 -14.90
CA ALA A 196 -4.52 -2.78 -14.49
C ALA A 196 -5.07 -3.53 -13.27
N ARG A 197 -4.75 -4.82 -13.11
CA ARG A 197 -5.15 -5.64 -11.97
C ARG A 197 -4.30 -5.39 -10.72
N TYR A 198 -3.02 -5.08 -10.88
CA TYR A 198 -2.15 -4.70 -9.74
C TYR A 198 -2.47 -3.31 -9.19
N LEU A 199 -3.02 -2.42 -10.03
CA LEU A 199 -3.49 -1.10 -9.61
C LEU A 199 -4.89 -1.10 -8.97
N LYS A 200 -5.60 -2.23 -9.01
CA LYS A 200 -6.96 -2.37 -8.49
C LYS A 200 -6.95 -2.93 -7.07
#